data_AF-A0A0T7BWH4-F1
#
_entry.id   AF-A0A0T7BWH4-F1
#
_cell.length_a   1.000
_cell.length_b   1.000
_cell.length_c   1.000
_cell.angle_alpha   90.00
_cell.angle_beta   90.00
_cell.angle_gamma   90.00
#
_symmetry.space_group_name_H-M   'P 1'
#
loop_
_entity.id
_entity.type
_entity.pdbx_description
1 polymer ?
#
loop_
_entity_poly.entity_id
_entity_poly.type
_entity_poly.pdbx_seq_one_letter_code
_entity_poly.pdbx_strand_id
1 'polypeptide(L)'
;MKKILILSANPKNTPNLRLDEEVREIKNTFAISPHRDDFQIITESAVRVDDLTRFLSHHQPTIVHFSGHGSGTDGLALEDNFGNMQLVSTQALAKLFDLFQQQVECVLLNACYSEAQADSIHQHIDCVVGMNQAIGDKTAIKFSIGFYTALGAGMNYEDCFQMGCTSIDLQGIPEYATPEIKIRRRRYQTETPPNPVKSDDSNSMNNNNKGGQNRSVSVGNNVTGGAIITGNNSTANINFQQASLPAPASVNIEAEINNLLEIIAKLETPDRRKIDNAFADVQEELNKPQPDRDEVGDALNRALKYAKKAEGFASTIGRLQPHLTKITAWLGADWHDLLSVIGLTV
;
A
#
# COMPACT_ATOMS: atom_id res chain seq x y z
N MET A 1 -28.54 12.21 -3.04
CA MET A 1 -28.40 11.05 -2.14
C MET A 1 -27.31 10.15 -2.71
N LYS A 2 -26.23 9.91 -1.96
CA LYS A 2 -25.14 9.01 -2.33
C LYS A 2 -25.49 7.58 -1.91
N LYS A 3 -25.07 6.59 -2.72
CA LYS A 3 -25.29 5.18 -2.41
C LYS A 3 -23.99 4.53 -1.93
N ILE A 4 -24.06 3.83 -0.81
CA ILE A 4 -22.97 3.04 -0.23
C ILE A 4 -23.33 1.58 -0.43
N LEU A 5 -22.61 0.89 -1.31
CA LEU A 5 -22.76 -0.54 -1.54
C LEU A 5 -21.72 -1.29 -0.72
N ILE A 6 -22.18 -2.03 0.28
CA ILE A 6 -21.36 -2.91 1.10
C ILE A 6 -21.50 -4.34 0.57
N LEU A 7 -20.39 -4.87 0.08
CA LEU A 7 -20.23 -6.21 -0.46
C LEU A 7 -19.50 -7.06 0.58
N SER A 8 -20.07 -8.20 0.95
CA SER A 8 -19.48 -9.13 1.90
C SER A 8 -19.37 -10.54 1.33
N ALA A 9 -18.19 -11.14 1.42
CA ALA A 9 -17.94 -12.51 0.95
C ALA A 9 -17.16 -13.31 2.00
N ASN A 10 -17.71 -14.47 2.39
CA ASN A 10 -17.13 -15.34 3.40
C ASN A 10 -17.21 -16.80 2.93
N PRO A 11 -16.36 -17.19 1.94
CA PRO A 11 -16.48 -18.50 1.32
C PRO A 11 -16.32 -19.65 2.32
N LYS A 12 -17.06 -20.74 2.12
CA LYS A 12 -17.21 -21.86 3.08
C LYS A 12 -15.89 -22.54 3.46
N ASN A 13 -14.90 -22.51 2.57
CA ASN A 13 -13.58 -23.11 2.74
C ASN A 13 -12.53 -22.11 3.28
N THR A 14 -12.96 -21.00 3.90
CA THR A 14 -12.10 -20.00 4.54
C THR A 14 -12.41 -19.87 6.03
N PRO A 15 -11.49 -19.31 6.85
CA PRO A 15 -11.80 -18.94 8.22
C PRO A 15 -12.98 -17.97 8.26
N ASN A 16 -13.91 -18.19 9.20
CA ASN A 16 -15.11 -17.39 9.29
C ASN A 16 -14.81 -15.98 9.86
N LEU A 17 -15.19 -14.94 9.13
CA LEU A 17 -15.13 -13.53 9.56
C LEU A 17 -16.49 -13.03 10.04
N ARG A 18 -16.52 -12.06 10.96
CA ARG A 18 -17.78 -11.50 11.49
C ARG A 18 -18.27 -10.33 10.64
N LEU A 19 -18.40 -10.54 9.33
CA LEU A 19 -18.79 -9.51 8.35
C LEU A 19 -20.15 -8.86 8.68
N ASP A 20 -21.10 -9.64 9.22
CA ASP A 20 -22.41 -9.14 9.65
C ASP A 20 -22.30 -8.16 10.82
N GLU A 21 -21.31 -8.34 11.69
CA GLU A 21 -21.05 -7.41 12.79
C GLU A 21 -20.54 -6.08 12.24
N GLU A 22 -19.63 -6.11 11.27
CA GLU A 22 -19.17 -4.89 10.60
C GLU A 22 -20.34 -4.12 9.98
N VAL A 23 -21.18 -4.80 9.20
CA VAL A 23 -22.36 -4.20 8.57
C VAL A 23 -23.31 -3.60 9.62
N ARG A 24 -23.54 -4.31 10.72
CA ARG A 24 -24.37 -3.83 11.83
C ARG A 24 -23.80 -2.56 12.43
N GLU A 25 -22.50 -2.52 12.73
CA GLU A 25 -21.86 -1.35 13.32
C GLU A 25 -21.87 -0.15 12.37
N ILE A 26 -21.65 -0.36 11.06
CA ILE A 26 -21.78 0.71 10.06
C ILE A 26 -23.21 1.30 10.06
N LYS A 27 -24.24 0.45 10.07
CA LYS A 27 -25.64 0.90 10.12
C LYS A 27 -25.94 1.67 11.41
N ASN A 28 -25.42 1.21 12.56
CA ASN A 28 -25.59 1.89 13.85
C ASN A 28 -24.94 3.29 13.83
N THR A 29 -23.75 3.41 13.26
CA THR A 29 -23.05 4.70 13.08
C THR A 29 -23.90 5.68 12.28
N PHE A 30 -24.48 5.24 11.16
CA PHE A 30 -25.33 6.11 10.34
C PHE A 30 -26.66 6.46 11.02
N ALA A 31 -27.26 5.57 11.82
CA ALA A 31 -28.54 5.83 12.47
C ALA A 31 -28.53 7.10 13.35
N ILE A 32 -27.37 7.45 13.91
CA ILE A 32 -27.18 8.62 14.78
C ILE A 32 -26.40 9.77 14.11
N SER A 33 -26.03 9.62 12.83
CA SER A 33 -25.22 10.60 12.11
C SER A 33 -26.03 11.82 11.67
N PRO A 34 -25.47 13.04 11.71
CA PRO A 34 -26.18 14.27 11.36
C PRO A 34 -26.58 14.32 9.87
N HIS A 35 -25.77 13.76 8.97
CA HIS A 35 -26.02 13.71 7.52
C HIS A 35 -26.54 12.35 7.04
N ARG A 36 -27.18 11.56 7.90
CA ARG A 36 -27.64 10.20 7.54
C ARG A 36 -28.58 10.16 6.33
N ASP A 37 -29.41 11.19 6.15
CA ASP A 37 -30.40 11.26 5.07
C ASP A 37 -29.76 11.56 3.70
N ASP A 38 -28.47 11.91 3.67
CA ASP A 38 -27.70 12.10 2.42
C ASP A 38 -27.25 10.76 1.81
N PHE A 39 -27.34 9.66 2.56
CA PHE A 39 -26.82 8.35 2.19
C PHE A 39 -27.88 7.26 2.17
N GLN A 40 -27.75 6.34 1.22
CA GLN A 40 -28.48 5.07 1.20
C GLN A 40 -27.47 3.92 1.32
N ILE A 41 -27.61 3.12 2.39
CA ILE A 41 -26.80 1.91 2.60
C ILE A 41 -27.49 0.72 1.93
N ILE A 42 -26.75 0.03 1.07
CA ILE A 42 -27.15 -1.19 0.37
C ILE A 42 -26.16 -2.28 0.77
N THR A 43 -26.66 -3.45 1.17
CA THR A 43 -25.82 -4.55 1.65
C THR A 43 -26.11 -5.80 0.84
N GLU A 44 -25.07 -6.37 0.24
CA GLU A 44 -25.12 -7.66 -0.45
C GLU A 44 -24.12 -8.61 0.22
N SER A 45 -24.58 -9.81 0.56
CA SER A 45 -23.80 -10.83 1.27
C SER A 45 -23.68 -12.09 0.43
N ALA A 46 -22.70 -12.95 0.78
CA ALA A 46 -22.34 -14.12 -0.02
C ALA A 46 -22.05 -13.73 -1.50
N VAL A 47 -21.31 -12.63 -1.68
CA VAL A 47 -21.08 -12.05 -3.00
C VAL A 47 -20.23 -12.98 -3.84
N ARG A 48 -20.76 -13.38 -5.01
CA ARG A 48 -20.02 -14.17 -6.00
C ARG A 48 -19.34 -13.28 -7.02
N VAL A 49 -18.38 -13.86 -7.74
CA VAL A 49 -17.67 -13.14 -8.82
C VAL A 49 -18.62 -12.55 -9.86
N ASP A 50 -19.62 -13.34 -10.29
CA ASP A 50 -20.61 -12.91 -11.29
C ASP A 50 -21.52 -11.77 -10.80
N ASP A 51 -21.62 -11.59 -9.48
CA ASP A 51 -22.49 -10.59 -8.87
C ASP A 51 -21.88 -9.17 -8.93
N LEU A 52 -20.55 -9.05 -9.03
CA LEU A 52 -19.85 -7.75 -8.98
C LEU A 52 -20.34 -6.77 -10.06
N THR A 53 -20.32 -7.18 -11.32
CA THR A 53 -20.75 -6.32 -12.43
C THR A 53 -22.24 -5.98 -12.31
N ARG A 54 -23.06 -6.98 -11.97
CA ARG A 54 -24.51 -6.85 -11.79
C ARG A 54 -24.85 -5.84 -10.70
N PHE A 55 -24.24 -5.96 -9.53
CA PHE A 55 -24.51 -5.09 -8.40
C PHE A 55 -24.02 -3.67 -8.63
N LEU A 56 -22.82 -3.48 -9.20
CA LEU A 56 -22.34 -2.14 -9.55
C LEU A 56 -23.24 -1.46 -10.58
N SER A 57 -23.62 -2.16 -11.65
CA SER A 57 -24.52 -1.61 -12.69
C SER A 57 -25.94 -1.35 -12.18
N HIS A 58 -26.48 -2.23 -11.34
CA HIS A 58 -27.85 -2.10 -10.84
C HIS A 58 -27.98 -1.02 -9.76
N HIS A 59 -27.11 -1.09 -8.74
CA HIS A 59 -27.21 -0.20 -7.59
C HIS A 59 -26.64 1.18 -7.89
N GLN A 60 -25.70 1.29 -8.82
CA GLN A 60 -25.09 2.56 -9.18
C GLN A 60 -24.46 3.29 -7.96
N PRO A 61 -23.55 2.63 -7.23
CA PRO A 61 -23.02 3.17 -5.97
C PRO A 61 -22.03 4.29 -6.19
N THR A 62 -22.02 5.25 -5.26
CA THR A 62 -20.98 6.28 -5.18
C THR A 62 -19.78 5.80 -4.36
N ILE A 63 -20.04 4.94 -3.37
CA ILE A 63 -19.04 4.36 -2.48
C ILE A 63 -19.21 2.86 -2.48
N VAL A 64 -18.11 2.13 -2.67
CA VAL A 64 -18.09 0.67 -2.59
C VAL A 64 -17.23 0.25 -1.41
N HIS A 65 -17.79 -0.58 -0.54
CA HIS A 65 -17.08 -1.21 0.57
C HIS A 65 -17.04 -2.70 0.31
N PHE A 66 -15.85 -3.30 0.29
CA PHE A 66 -15.69 -4.74 0.29
C PHE A 66 -15.15 -5.20 1.65
N SER A 67 -15.82 -6.19 2.24
CA SER A 67 -15.37 -6.85 3.46
C SER A 67 -15.27 -8.36 3.23
N GLY A 68 -14.10 -8.93 3.50
CA GLY A 68 -13.83 -10.34 3.25
C GLY A 68 -12.34 -10.67 3.29
N HIS A 69 -11.97 -11.80 2.70
CA HIS A 69 -10.57 -12.22 2.66
C HIS A 69 -9.81 -11.59 1.48
N GLY A 70 -8.52 -11.36 1.69
CA GLY A 70 -7.57 -10.93 0.67
C GLY A 70 -6.33 -11.82 0.68
N SER A 71 -5.71 -11.98 -0.49
CA SER A 71 -4.56 -12.85 -0.71
C SER A 71 -3.40 -12.08 -1.36
N GLY A 72 -3.12 -10.86 -0.87
CA GLY A 72 -2.04 -10.02 -1.39
C GLY A 72 -2.21 -9.77 -2.89
N THR A 73 -1.16 -10.00 -3.67
CA THR A 73 -1.17 -9.78 -5.13
C THR A 73 -2.16 -10.68 -5.89
N ASP A 74 -2.58 -11.80 -5.29
CA ASP A 74 -3.45 -12.77 -5.96
C ASP A 74 -4.90 -12.28 -6.09
N GLY A 75 -5.35 -11.39 -5.20
CA GLY A 75 -6.66 -10.77 -5.29
C GLY A 75 -7.52 -10.82 -4.03
N LEU A 76 -8.81 -10.55 -4.23
CA LEU A 76 -9.86 -10.65 -3.21
C LEU A 76 -10.62 -11.97 -3.35
N ALA A 77 -10.98 -12.57 -2.22
CA ALA A 77 -11.72 -13.83 -2.19
C ALA A 77 -13.23 -13.57 -2.23
N LEU A 78 -13.88 -14.07 -3.29
CA LEU A 78 -15.33 -14.07 -3.44
C LEU A 78 -15.85 -15.51 -3.50
N GLU A 79 -17.16 -15.67 -3.60
CA GLU A 79 -17.77 -16.98 -3.78
C GLU A 79 -17.85 -17.40 -5.25
N ASP A 80 -17.66 -18.70 -5.50
CA ASP A 80 -18.12 -19.37 -6.71
C ASP A 80 -19.61 -19.78 -6.57
N ASN A 81 -20.15 -20.48 -7.57
CA ASN A 81 -21.53 -20.95 -7.56
C ASN A 81 -21.82 -22.07 -6.53
N PHE A 82 -20.79 -22.60 -5.86
CA PHE A 82 -20.90 -23.59 -4.80
C PHE A 82 -20.67 -22.97 -3.39
N GLY A 83 -20.33 -21.68 -3.33
CA GLY A 83 -19.95 -20.97 -2.11
C GLY A 83 -18.53 -21.23 -1.64
N ASN A 84 -17.67 -21.77 -2.52
CA ASN A 84 -16.23 -21.90 -2.25
C ASN A 84 -15.48 -20.65 -2.71
N MET A 85 -14.26 -20.50 -2.21
CA MET A 85 -13.39 -19.39 -2.52
C MET A 85 -13.02 -19.38 -4.01
N GLN A 86 -13.27 -18.23 -4.65
CA GLN A 86 -12.76 -17.88 -5.95
C GLN A 86 -12.04 -16.53 -5.84
N LEU A 87 -10.76 -16.50 -6.20
CA LEU A 87 -9.98 -15.27 -6.21
C LEU A 87 -10.32 -14.42 -7.43
N VAL A 88 -10.55 -13.13 -7.21
CA VAL A 88 -10.66 -12.11 -8.25
C VAL A 88 -9.38 -11.30 -8.25
N SER A 89 -8.62 -11.41 -9.34
CA SER A 89 -7.30 -10.82 -9.42
C SER A 89 -7.32 -9.29 -9.38
N THR A 90 -6.19 -8.73 -8.94
CA THR A 90 -5.91 -7.29 -8.93
C THR A 90 -6.23 -6.62 -10.27
N GLN A 91 -5.80 -7.24 -11.38
CA GLN A 91 -6.05 -6.72 -12.71
C GLN A 91 -7.53 -6.74 -13.09
N ALA A 92 -8.27 -7.80 -12.69
CA ALA A 92 -9.69 -7.89 -12.95
C ALA A 92 -10.48 -6.81 -12.17
N LEU A 93 -10.11 -6.56 -10.91
CA LEU A 93 -10.70 -5.49 -10.10
C LEU A 93 -10.41 -4.10 -10.68
N ALA A 94 -9.18 -3.83 -11.12
CA ALA A 94 -8.86 -2.56 -11.77
C ALA A 94 -9.69 -2.33 -13.03
N LYS A 95 -9.79 -3.34 -13.91
CA LYS A 95 -10.64 -3.29 -15.12
C LYS A 95 -12.12 -3.11 -14.77
N LEU A 96 -12.60 -3.74 -13.70
CA LEU A 96 -13.97 -3.57 -13.24
C LEU A 96 -14.23 -2.12 -12.88
N PHE A 97 -13.39 -1.51 -12.03
CA PHE A 97 -13.59 -0.14 -11.57
C PHE A 97 -13.32 0.93 -12.64
N ASP A 98 -12.49 0.64 -13.65
CA ASP A 98 -12.35 1.49 -14.83
C ASP A 98 -13.71 1.74 -15.54
N LEU A 99 -14.57 0.71 -15.61
CA LEU A 99 -15.91 0.83 -16.19
C LEU A 99 -16.84 1.75 -15.38
N PHE A 100 -16.57 1.96 -14.09
CA PHE A 100 -17.42 2.73 -13.17
C PHE A 100 -16.76 4.03 -12.66
N GLN A 101 -15.67 4.47 -13.30
CA GLN A 101 -14.88 5.63 -12.84
C GLN A 101 -15.61 6.98 -12.80
N GLN A 102 -16.73 7.12 -13.50
CA GLN A 102 -17.58 8.33 -13.46
C GLN A 102 -18.60 8.31 -12.31
N GLN A 103 -18.79 7.14 -11.69
CA GLN A 103 -19.84 6.88 -10.72
C GLN A 103 -19.29 6.62 -9.33
N VAL A 104 -18.27 5.77 -9.24
CA VAL A 104 -17.62 5.42 -7.97
C VAL A 104 -16.58 6.47 -7.64
N GLU A 105 -16.75 7.13 -6.49
CA GLU A 105 -15.81 8.11 -5.96
C GLU A 105 -14.81 7.48 -4.98
N CYS A 106 -15.27 6.50 -4.20
CA CYS A 106 -14.50 5.88 -3.13
C CYS A 106 -14.69 4.36 -3.12
N VAL A 107 -13.57 3.63 -2.99
CA VAL A 107 -13.55 2.19 -2.75
C VAL A 107 -12.81 1.92 -1.44
N LEU A 108 -13.40 1.14 -0.55
CA LEU A 108 -12.80 0.72 0.73
C LEU A 108 -12.70 -0.81 0.74
N LEU A 109 -11.47 -1.32 0.83
CA LEU A 109 -11.16 -2.75 0.79
C LEU A 109 -10.71 -3.25 2.17
N ASN A 110 -11.67 -3.64 3.01
CA ASN A 110 -11.41 -4.32 4.28
C ASN A 110 -11.11 -5.80 4.04
N ALA A 111 -9.89 -6.04 3.55
CA ALA A 111 -9.35 -7.36 3.28
C ALA A 111 -7.83 -7.34 3.49
N CYS A 112 -7.27 -8.44 4.00
CA CYS A 112 -5.83 -8.54 4.26
C CYS A 112 -5.00 -8.28 2.99
N TYR A 113 -3.93 -7.50 3.11
CA TYR A 113 -3.01 -7.18 2.02
C TYR A 113 -3.70 -6.58 0.77
N SER A 114 -4.82 -5.86 0.95
CA SER A 114 -5.59 -5.27 -0.15
C SER A 114 -4.97 -4.01 -0.77
N GLU A 115 -3.80 -3.56 -0.30
CA GLU A 115 -3.09 -2.40 -0.85
C GLU A 115 -2.76 -2.57 -2.34
N ALA A 116 -2.36 -3.77 -2.79
CA ALA A 116 -2.07 -4.02 -4.19
C ALA A 116 -3.28 -3.78 -5.11
N GLN A 117 -4.49 -4.13 -4.62
CA GLN A 117 -5.74 -3.82 -5.30
C GLN A 117 -6.06 -2.33 -5.20
N ALA A 118 -5.80 -1.71 -4.06
CA ALA A 118 -6.01 -0.29 -3.88
C ALA A 118 -5.20 0.53 -4.89
N ASP A 119 -3.91 0.23 -5.07
CA ASP A 119 -3.03 0.90 -6.04
C ASP A 119 -3.56 0.76 -7.48
N SER A 120 -4.01 -0.44 -7.84
CA SER A 120 -4.47 -0.71 -9.20
C SER A 120 -5.84 -0.08 -9.50
N ILE A 121 -6.75 -0.10 -8.52
CA ILE A 121 -8.06 0.56 -8.64
C ILE A 121 -7.91 2.09 -8.64
N HIS A 122 -6.93 2.61 -7.89
CA HIS A 122 -6.70 4.05 -7.77
C HIS A 122 -6.26 4.72 -9.09
N GLN A 123 -5.79 3.94 -10.06
CA GLN A 123 -5.58 4.42 -11.44
C GLN A 123 -6.88 4.98 -12.05
N HIS A 124 -8.04 4.50 -11.61
CA HIS A 124 -9.36 4.83 -12.13
C HIS A 124 -10.22 5.58 -11.12
N ILE A 125 -10.22 5.17 -9.85
CA ILE A 125 -11.02 5.78 -8.77
C ILE A 125 -10.22 6.79 -7.96
N ASP A 126 -10.83 7.93 -7.64
CA ASP A 126 -10.14 9.06 -7.01
C ASP A 126 -9.75 8.79 -5.55
N CYS A 127 -10.51 7.98 -4.81
CA CYS A 127 -10.17 7.57 -3.45
C CYS A 127 -10.26 6.04 -3.31
N VAL A 128 -9.17 5.40 -2.88
CA VAL A 128 -9.18 3.98 -2.57
C VAL A 128 -8.47 3.71 -1.26
N VAL A 129 -9.10 2.95 -0.36
CA VAL A 129 -8.51 2.49 0.89
C VAL A 129 -8.26 0.99 0.81
N GLY A 130 -7.08 0.55 1.20
CA GLY A 130 -6.71 -0.86 1.32
C GLY A 130 -5.86 -1.12 2.56
N MET A 131 -5.45 -2.36 2.77
CA MET A 131 -4.66 -2.82 3.91
C MET A 131 -3.28 -3.24 3.43
N ASN A 132 -2.21 -2.68 3.98
CA ASN A 132 -0.83 -3.02 3.60
C ASN A 132 -0.35 -4.36 4.19
N GLN A 133 -1.08 -4.90 5.18
CA GLN A 133 -0.77 -6.16 5.83
C GLN A 133 -2.05 -6.90 6.25
N ALA A 134 -1.91 -8.03 6.95
CA ALA A 134 -3.03 -8.70 7.59
C ALA A 134 -3.66 -7.79 8.67
N ILE A 135 -4.98 -7.75 8.72
CA ILE A 135 -5.75 -6.96 9.67
C ILE A 135 -6.69 -7.86 10.47
N GLY A 136 -6.78 -7.65 11.78
CA GLY A 136 -7.73 -8.37 12.62
C GLY A 136 -9.17 -7.91 12.38
N ASP A 137 -10.12 -8.84 12.48
CA ASP A 137 -11.57 -8.59 12.32
C ASP A 137 -12.06 -7.40 13.19
N LYS A 138 -11.65 -7.38 14.47
CA LYS A 138 -11.95 -6.27 15.39
C LYS A 138 -11.39 -4.93 14.90
N THR A 139 -10.18 -4.92 14.35
CA THR A 139 -9.51 -3.73 13.84
C THR A 139 -10.25 -3.19 12.61
N ALA A 140 -10.58 -4.07 11.66
CA ALA A 140 -11.35 -3.71 10.46
C ALA A 140 -12.71 -3.08 10.81
N ILE A 141 -13.45 -3.68 11.75
CA ILE A 141 -14.72 -3.13 12.25
C ILE A 141 -14.52 -1.74 12.87
N LYS A 142 -13.46 -1.53 13.67
CA LYS A 142 -13.18 -0.23 14.30
C LYS A 142 -12.79 0.83 13.28
N PHE A 143 -12.01 0.46 12.27
CA PHE A 143 -11.72 1.35 11.15
C PHE A 143 -13.01 1.81 10.47
N SER A 144 -13.88 0.87 10.11
CA SER A 144 -15.16 1.15 9.44
C SER A 144 -16.06 2.05 10.27
N ILE A 145 -16.19 1.80 11.58
CA ILE A 145 -16.95 2.68 12.48
C ILE A 145 -16.42 4.11 12.40
N GLY A 146 -15.10 4.31 12.52
CA GLY A 146 -14.49 5.64 12.45
C GLY A 146 -14.69 6.32 11.10
N PHE A 147 -14.43 5.58 10.01
CA PHE A 147 -14.58 6.06 8.65
C PHE A 147 -16.01 6.54 8.37
N TYR A 148 -17.00 5.71 8.68
CA TYR A 148 -18.40 6.06 8.44
C TYR A 148 -18.96 7.08 9.44
N THR A 149 -18.37 7.23 10.62
CA THR A 149 -18.73 8.29 11.57
C THR A 149 -18.37 9.65 10.98
N ALA A 150 -17.16 9.79 10.46
CA ALA A 150 -16.72 11.01 9.79
C ALA A 150 -17.49 11.27 8.49
N LEU A 151 -17.78 10.23 7.71
CA LEU A 151 -18.58 10.36 6.50
C LEU A 151 -20.00 10.84 6.81
N GLY A 152 -20.66 10.24 7.82
CA GLY A 152 -21.96 10.66 8.32
C GLY A 152 -21.97 12.05 8.98
N ALA A 153 -20.79 12.57 9.33
CA ALA A 153 -20.58 13.94 9.79
C ALA A 153 -20.30 14.94 8.64
N GLY A 154 -20.30 14.49 7.38
CA GLY A 154 -20.09 15.35 6.21
C GLY A 154 -18.62 15.69 5.93
N MET A 155 -17.68 14.92 6.49
CA MET A 155 -16.25 15.12 6.27
C MET A 155 -15.79 14.57 4.90
N ASN A 156 -14.63 15.03 4.41
CA ASN A 156 -14.02 14.52 3.18
C ASN A 156 -13.41 13.12 3.41
N TYR A 157 -13.04 12.41 2.33
CA TYR A 157 -12.54 11.04 2.44
C TYR A 157 -11.18 10.93 3.16
N GLU A 158 -10.28 11.93 3.04
CA GLU A 158 -9.05 11.96 3.83
C GLU A 158 -9.34 12.00 5.33
N ASP A 159 -10.25 12.87 5.76
CA ASP A 159 -10.66 12.99 7.15
C ASP A 159 -11.39 11.73 7.63
N CYS A 160 -12.20 11.10 6.76
CA CYS A 160 -12.83 9.82 7.04
C CYS A 160 -11.79 8.74 7.33
N PHE A 161 -10.76 8.65 6.48
CA PHE A 161 -9.64 7.73 6.70
C PHE A 161 -8.92 8.00 8.01
N GLN A 162 -8.59 9.28 8.31
CA GLN A 162 -7.91 9.64 9.56
C GLN A 162 -8.76 9.31 10.80
N MET A 163 -10.08 9.52 10.75
CA MET A 163 -10.99 9.13 11.82
C MET A 163 -11.05 7.61 12.00
N GLY A 164 -11.00 6.85 10.91
CA GLY A 164 -10.87 5.39 10.92
C GLY A 164 -9.61 4.93 11.66
N CYS A 165 -8.44 5.44 11.28
CA CYS A 165 -7.17 5.11 11.93
C CYS A 165 -7.15 5.54 13.41
N THR A 166 -7.66 6.74 13.71
CA THR A 166 -7.78 7.24 15.09
C THR A 166 -8.69 6.33 15.93
N SER A 167 -9.77 5.82 15.35
CA SER A 167 -10.69 4.91 16.06
C SER A 167 -10.05 3.57 16.42
N ILE A 168 -9.09 3.10 15.63
CA ILE A 168 -8.25 1.93 15.98
C ILE A 168 -7.31 2.30 17.14
N ASP A 169 -6.60 3.43 17.01
CA ASP A 169 -5.59 3.87 17.98
C ASP A 169 -6.20 4.13 19.38
N LEU A 170 -7.39 4.73 19.43
CA LEU A 170 -8.16 4.92 20.68
C LEU A 170 -8.52 3.62 21.40
N GLN A 171 -8.48 2.47 20.72
CA GLN A 171 -8.69 1.16 21.33
C GLN A 171 -7.38 0.49 21.79
N GLY A 172 -6.23 1.16 21.61
CA GLY A 172 -4.91 0.62 21.91
C GLY A 172 -4.51 -0.56 21.02
N ILE A 173 -5.10 -0.67 19.82
CA ILE A 173 -4.81 -1.76 18.88
C ILE A 173 -3.61 -1.35 18.01
N PRO A 174 -2.51 -2.12 17.99
CA PRO A 174 -1.27 -1.73 17.29
C PRO A 174 -1.39 -1.71 15.75
N GLU A 175 -2.52 -2.16 15.21
CA GLU A 175 -2.77 -2.28 13.77
C GLU A 175 -3.28 -0.96 13.12
N TYR A 176 -3.25 0.18 13.83
CA TYR A 176 -3.74 1.47 13.34
C TYR A 176 -3.06 1.98 12.05
N ALA A 177 -1.84 1.51 11.77
CA ALA A 177 -1.07 1.83 10.57
C ALA A 177 -1.30 0.84 9.40
N THR A 178 -2.20 -0.13 9.57
CA THR A 178 -2.52 -1.13 8.55
C THR A 178 -3.34 -0.55 7.38
N PRO A 179 -4.38 0.28 7.63
CA PRO A 179 -5.11 0.92 6.54
C PRO A 179 -4.23 1.95 5.83
N GLU A 180 -4.29 1.97 4.51
CA GLU A 180 -3.67 2.97 3.65
C GLU A 180 -4.68 3.56 2.69
N ILE A 181 -4.55 4.86 2.42
CA ILE A 181 -5.38 5.60 1.47
C ILE A 181 -4.54 6.05 0.26
N LYS A 182 -5.09 5.83 -0.93
CA LYS A 182 -4.61 6.39 -2.19
C LYS A 182 -5.65 7.42 -2.64
N ILE A 183 -5.27 8.69 -2.74
CA ILE A 183 -6.22 9.78 -3.03
C ILE A 183 -5.69 10.79 -4.06
N ARG A 184 -6.55 11.12 -5.04
CA ARG A 184 -6.33 12.16 -6.04
C ARG A 184 -7.14 13.39 -5.64
N ARG A 185 -6.45 14.49 -5.34
CA ARG A 185 -7.10 15.80 -5.21
C ARG A 185 -7.46 16.32 -6.60
N ARG A 186 -8.65 15.98 -7.11
CA ARG A 186 -9.22 16.80 -8.18
C ARG A 186 -9.49 18.17 -7.57
N ARG A 187 -8.77 19.20 -8.04
CA ARG A 187 -9.29 20.56 -7.95
C ARG A 187 -10.61 20.50 -8.70
N TYR A 188 -11.73 20.39 -7.99
CA TYR A 188 -13.03 20.65 -8.58
C TYR A 188 -12.89 22.01 -9.26
N GLN A 189 -12.90 22.02 -10.60
CA GLN A 189 -13.20 23.23 -11.33
C GLN A 189 -14.61 23.56 -10.91
N THR A 190 -14.75 24.47 -9.97
CA THR A 190 -15.96 25.27 -9.85
C THR A 190 -16.08 26.01 -11.17
N GLU A 191 -16.73 25.40 -12.15
CA GLU A 191 -17.32 26.12 -13.26
C GLU A 191 -18.44 26.98 -12.67
N THR A 192 -18.07 28.12 -12.10
CA THR A 192 -18.99 29.22 -11.91
C THR A 192 -19.24 29.77 -13.32
N PRO A 193 -20.49 29.83 -13.82
CA PRO A 193 -20.74 30.45 -15.11
C PRO A 193 -20.28 31.92 -15.05
N PRO A 194 -19.59 32.44 -16.08
CA PRO A 194 -19.14 33.83 -16.05
C PRO A 194 -20.36 34.74 -16.20
N ASN A 195 -20.68 35.49 -15.16
CA ASN A 195 -21.53 36.68 -15.31
C ASN A 195 -20.78 37.70 -16.18
N PRO A 196 -21.45 38.36 -17.15
CA PRO A 196 -20.80 39.28 -18.06
C PRO A 196 -20.54 40.61 -17.35
N VAL A 197 -19.28 40.90 -17.07
CA VAL A 197 -18.85 42.25 -16.64
C VAL A 197 -18.37 43.02 -17.86
N LYS A 198 -18.96 44.21 -18.02
CA LYS A 198 -18.73 45.18 -19.07
C LYS A 198 -17.26 45.58 -19.16
N SER A 199 -16.76 45.64 -20.39
CA SER A 199 -15.47 46.21 -20.76
C SER A 199 -15.53 47.73 -20.68
N ASP A 200 -14.69 48.32 -19.83
CA ASP A 200 -14.18 49.68 -20.03
C ASP A 200 -12.67 49.60 -20.21
N ASP A 201 -12.23 50.20 -21.32
CA ASP A 201 -10.85 50.40 -21.72
C ASP A 201 -10.08 51.27 -20.70
N SER A 202 -8.81 50.94 -20.43
CA SER A 202 -7.67 51.81 -20.77
C SER A 202 -6.33 51.40 -20.12
N ASN A 203 -5.31 51.37 -20.98
CA ASN A 203 -3.89 51.74 -20.80
C ASN A 203 -2.92 50.96 -19.86
N SER A 204 -2.00 50.26 -20.54
CA SER A 204 -0.55 50.60 -20.65
C SER A 204 0.37 50.49 -19.42
N MET A 205 1.26 49.48 -19.39
CA MET A 205 2.70 49.60 -19.71
C MET A 205 3.56 48.40 -19.25
N ASN A 206 4.45 48.00 -20.15
CA ASN A 206 5.83 47.49 -19.99
C ASN A 206 6.18 46.14 -19.32
N ASN A 207 6.52 45.20 -20.21
CA ASN A 207 7.79 44.46 -20.31
C ASN A 207 8.68 44.29 -19.06
N ASN A 208 8.96 43.04 -18.72
CA ASN A 208 10.35 42.57 -18.69
C ASN A 208 10.47 41.04 -18.82
N ASN A 209 11.13 40.64 -19.91
CA ASN A 209 11.67 39.31 -20.19
C ASN A 209 12.67 38.91 -19.08
N LYS A 210 12.50 37.72 -18.48
CA LYS A 210 13.60 36.98 -17.83
C LYS A 210 13.57 35.54 -18.31
N GLY A 211 14.70 35.13 -18.92
CA GLY A 211 14.90 33.88 -19.62
C GLY A 211 14.69 32.62 -18.78
N GLY A 212 14.33 31.55 -19.48
CA GLY A 212 14.11 30.22 -18.92
C GLY A 212 15.34 29.71 -18.18
N GLN A 213 15.21 29.55 -16.87
CA GLN A 213 16.14 28.78 -16.07
C GLN A 213 15.82 27.29 -16.24
N ASN A 214 16.76 26.52 -16.77
CA ASN A 214 16.73 25.05 -16.67
C ASN A 214 16.73 24.67 -15.19
N ARG A 215 15.67 24.00 -14.73
CA ARG A 215 15.53 23.48 -13.37
C ARG A 215 15.73 21.97 -13.34
N SER A 216 16.91 21.51 -13.75
CA SER A 216 17.25 20.10 -13.64
C SER A 216 17.48 19.73 -12.18
N VAL A 217 16.71 18.78 -11.66
CA VAL A 217 16.93 18.15 -10.35
C VAL A 217 17.67 16.84 -10.62
N SER A 218 18.91 16.73 -10.13
CA SER A 218 19.69 15.49 -10.19
C SER A 218 19.75 14.89 -8.79
N VAL A 219 19.32 13.63 -8.65
CA VAL A 219 19.45 12.87 -7.41
C VAL A 219 20.57 11.86 -7.61
N GLY A 220 21.67 12.03 -6.87
CA GLY A 220 22.90 11.25 -7.06
C GLY A 220 22.90 9.83 -6.46
N ASN A 221 21.81 9.41 -5.80
CA ASN A 221 21.71 8.16 -5.03
C ASN A 221 20.40 7.40 -5.34
N ASN A 222 20.22 6.21 -4.75
CA ASN A 222 18.99 5.41 -4.86
C ASN A 222 17.76 6.18 -4.33
N VAL A 223 16.67 6.20 -5.11
CA VAL A 223 15.37 6.76 -4.72
C VAL A 223 14.40 5.60 -4.49
N THR A 224 14.09 5.31 -3.24
CA THR A 224 13.11 4.29 -2.86
C THR A 224 11.82 4.96 -2.42
N GLY A 225 10.69 4.64 -3.06
CA GLY A 225 9.37 5.18 -2.69
C GLY A 225 9.12 6.66 -3.04
N GLY A 226 9.94 7.27 -3.90
CA GLY A 226 9.76 8.65 -4.34
C GLY A 226 8.80 8.79 -5.52
N ALA A 227 7.87 9.74 -5.47
CA ALA A 227 7.07 10.14 -6.62
C ALA A 227 7.79 11.27 -7.40
N ILE A 228 8.11 11.05 -8.68
CA ILE A 228 8.64 12.10 -9.56
C ILE A 228 7.44 12.84 -10.17
N ILE A 229 7.18 14.05 -9.71
CA ILE A 229 6.15 14.93 -10.27
C ILE A 229 6.84 15.92 -11.20
N THR A 230 6.66 15.75 -12.50
CA THR A 230 7.17 16.70 -13.51
C THR A 230 6.05 17.60 -14.02
N GLY A 231 6.38 18.86 -14.32
CA GLY A 231 5.43 19.81 -14.91
C GLY A 231 5.26 19.58 -16.42
N ASN A 232 4.30 20.28 -17.01
CA ASN A 232 4.03 20.20 -18.45
C ASN A 232 5.28 20.58 -19.26
N ASN A 233 5.63 19.78 -20.28
CA ASN A 233 6.85 19.84 -21.11
C ASN A 233 8.18 19.44 -20.42
N SER A 234 8.14 18.61 -19.39
CA SER A 234 9.35 18.04 -18.77
C SER A 234 9.58 16.59 -19.20
N THR A 235 10.78 16.25 -19.65
CA THR A 235 11.16 14.86 -19.97
C THR A 235 11.77 14.20 -18.73
N ALA A 236 11.10 13.20 -18.17
CA ALA A 236 11.64 12.36 -17.10
C ALA A 236 12.33 11.14 -17.72
N ASN A 237 13.65 11.08 -17.63
CA ASN A 237 14.41 9.88 -18.02
C ASN A 237 14.68 9.05 -16.76
N ILE A 238 14.00 7.91 -16.65
CA ILE A 238 14.19 6.95 -15.55
C ILE A 238 15.06 5.82 -16.09
N ASN A 239 16.30 5.73 -15.61
CA ASN A 239 17.17 4.59 -15.87
C ASN A 239 17.04 3.61 -14.70
N PHE A 240 16.33 2.50 -14.92
CA PHE A 240 16.34 1.39 -13.99
C PHE A 240 17.66 0.64 -14.12
N GLN A 241 18.48 0.68 -13.07
CA GLN A 241 19.59 -0.26 -12.94
C GLN A 241 19.06 -1.53 -12.27
N GLN A 242 18.62 -2.48 -13.09
CA GLN A 242 18.37 -3.84 -12.62
C GLN A 242 19.71 -4.42 -12.14
N ALA A 243 19.78 -4.81 -10.87
CA ALA A 243 21.00 -5.35 -10.30
C ALA A 243 21.24 -6.75 -10.89
N SER A 244 22.20 -6.88 -11.81
CA SER A 244 22.64 -8.19 -12.26
C SER A 244 23.41 -8.87 -11.13
N LEU A 245 22.90 -10.00 -10.65
CA LEU A 245 23.61 -10.83 -9.68
C LEU A 245 24.86 -11.43 -10.33
N PRO A 246 26.02 -11.45 -9.65
CA PRO A 246 27.21 -12.16 -10.12
C PRO A 246 27.00 -13.67 -10.07
N ALA A 247 27.80 -14.43 -10.83
CA ALA A 247 27.73 -15.88 -10.79
C ALA A 247 28.04 -16.40 -9.36
N PRO A 248 27.23 -17.32 -8.79
CA PRO A 248 27.37 -17.77 -7.39
C PRO A 248 28.78 -18.28 -7.03
N ALA A 249 29.46 -18.94 -7.99
CA ALA A 249 30.81 -19.49 -7.80
C ALA A 249 31.93 -18.43 -7.74
N SER A 250 31.65 -17.18 -8.09
CA SER A 250 32.61 -16.07 -8.09
C SER A 250 32.60 -15.26 -6.79
N VAL A 251 31.70 -15.58 -5.85
CA VAL A 251 31.50 -14.84 -4.61
C VAL A 251 32.33 -15.45 -3.48
N ASN A 252 33.21 -14.65 -2.88
CA ASN A 252 33.86 -15.01 -1.62
C ASN A 252 32.93 -14.69 -0.46
N ILE A 253 32.09 -15.66 -0.07
CA ILE A 253 31.03 -15.47 0.92
C ILE A 253 31.54 -14.97 2.28
N GLU A 254 32.67 -15.50 2.77
CA GLU A 254 33.26 -15.08 4.05
C GLU A 254 33.70 -13.61 4.02
N ALA A 255 34.35 -13.18 2.93
CA ALA A 255 34.75 -11.79 2.78
C ALA A 255 33.54 -10.85 2.72
N GLU A 256 32.47 -11.24 2.03
CA GLU A 256 31.27 -10.41 1.93
C GLU A 256 30.50 -10.32 3.26
N ILE A 257 30.41 -11.41 4.02
CA ILE A 257 29.79 -11.41 5.36
C ILE A 257 30.58 -10.54 6.35
N ASN A 258 31.91 -10.61 6.33
CA ASN A 258 32.76 -9.77 7.18
C ASN A 258 32.59 -8.27 6.86
N ASN A 259 32.52 -7.91 5.57
CA ASN A 259 32.25 -6.52 5.18
C ASN A 259 30.86 -6.06 5.64
N LEU A 260 29.85 -6.93 5.55
CA LEU A 260 28.49 -6.64 6.00
C LEU A 260 28.44 -6.42 7.53
N LEU A 261 29.16 -7.25 8.28
CA LEU A 261 29.37 -7.11 9.72
C LEU A 261 30.01 -5.77 10.09
N GLU A 262 31.07 -5.34 9.41
CA GLU A 262 31.72 -4.04 9.68
C GLU A 262 30.81 -2.84 9.43
N ILE A 263 29.90 -2.95 8.45
CA ILE A 263 28.93 -1.89 8.16
C ILE A 263 27.88 -1.83 9.26
N ILE A 264 27.34 -2.98 9.67
CA ILE A 264 26.32 -3.08 10.72
C ILE A 264 26.90 -2.82 12.12
N ALA A 265 28.19 -3.07 12.33
CA ALA A 265 28.95 -2.72 13.54
C ALA A 265 28.81 -1.24 13.93
N LYS A 266 28.68 -0.37 12.93
CA LYS A 266 28.62 1.10 13.10
C LYS A 266 27.22 1.63 13.41
N LEU A 267 26.21 0.77 13.46
CA LEU A 267 24.83 1.16 13.79
C LEU A 267 24.62 1.17 15.31
N GLU A 268 24.04 2.26 15.81
CA GLU A 268 23.57 2.34 17.19
C GLU A 268 22.20 1.67 17.31
N THR A 269 22.12 0.61 18.13
CA THR A 269 20.90 -0.18 18.25
C THR A 269 20.79 -0.89 19.60
N PRO A 270 19.60 -0.88 20.23
CA PRO A 270 19.34 -1.64 21.44
C PRO A 270 19.32 -3.16 21.20
N ASP A 271 19.14 -3.60 19.95
CA ASP A 271 19.10 -5.02 19.55
C ASP A 271 20.49 -5.59 19.18
N ARG A 272 21.58 -4.90 19.54
CA ARG A 272 22.97 -5.27 19.18
C ARG A 272 23.29 -6.74 19.44
N ARG A 273 22.96 -7.23 20.65
CA ARG A 273 23.19 -8.63 21.04
C ARG A 273 22.47 -9.64 20.13
N LYS A 274 21.28 -9.30 19.63
CA LYS A 274 20.52 -10.19 18.72
C LYS A 274 21.15 -10.24 17.34
N ILE A 275 21.67 -9.11 16.87
CA ILE A 275 22.42 -9.01 15.61
C ILE A 275 23.70 -9.84 15.71
N ASP A 276 24.49 -9.65 16.77
CA ASP A 276 25.77 -10.35 16.96
C ASP A 276 25.57 -11.87 17.08
N ASN A 277 24.54 -12.32 17.80
CA ASN A 277 24.19 -13.75 17.87
C ASN A 277 23.83 -14.31 16.49
N ALA A 278 23.02 -13.58 15.71
CA ALA A 278 22.62 -14.05 14.39
C ALA A 278 23.81 -14.14 13.43
N PHE A 279 24.79 -13.25 13.54
CA PHE A 279 26.03 -13.35 12.78
C PHE A 279 26.98 -14.43 13.27
N ALA A 280 26.98 -14.73 14.57
CA ALA A 280 27.71 -15.88 15.11
C ALA A 280 27.18 -17.19 14.49
N ASP A 281 25.86 -17.33 14.38
CA ASP A 281 25.23 -18.49 13.73
C ASP A 281 25.62 -18.58 12.24
N VAL A 282 25.66 -17.44 11.52
CA VAL A 282 26.18 -17.40 10.13
C VAL A 282 27.63 -17.88 10.06
N GLN A 283 28.49 -17.42 10.95
CA GLN A 283 29.91 -17.77 10.93
C GLN A 283 30.14 -19.24 11.32
N GLU A 284 29.35 -19.75 12.26
CA GLU A 284 29.36 -21.18 12.63
C GLU A 284 29.00 -22.04 11.42
N GLU A 285 27.98 -21.65 10.66
CA GLU A 285 27.55 -22.35 9.47
C GLU A 285 28.59 -22.34 8.35
N LEU A 286 29.20 -21.19 8.11
CA LEU A 286 30.25 -21.05 7.08
C LEU A 286 31.52 -21.85 7.41
N ASN A 287 31.79 -22.13 8.68
CA ASN A 287 32.95 -22.92 9.11
C ASN A 287 32.73 -24.44 8.91
N LYS A 288 31.52 -24.90 8.55
CA LYS A 288 31.25 -26.32 8.29
C LYS A 288 31.87 -26.75 6.96
N PRO A 289 32.27 -28.03 6.80
CA PRO A 289 32.85 -28.55 5.54
C PRO A 289 31.94 -28.40 4.32
N GLN A 290 30.62 -28.35 4.54
CA GLN A 290 29.59 -28.04 3.56
C GLN A 290 28.56 -27.13 4.24
N PRO A 291 28.68 -25.80 4.07
CA PRO A 291 27.73 -24.86 4.64
C PRO A 291 26.34 -25.02 4.02
N ASP A 292 25.30 -25.03 4.86
CA ASP A 292 23.91 -24.97 4.40
C ASP A 292 23.56 -23.51 4.05
N ARG A 293 23.16 -23.29 2.80
CA ARG A 293 22.82 -21.95 2.30
C ARG A 293 21.54 -21.41 2.92
N ASP A 294 20.59 -22.28 3.25
CA ASP A 294 19.32 -21.85 3.83
C ASP A 294 19.51 -21.48 5.30
N GLU A 295 20.34 -22.22 6.06
CA GLU A 295 20.68 -21.84 7.44
C GLU A 295 21.45 -20.50 7.48
N VAL A 296 22.39 -20.27 6.55
CA VAL A 296 23.06 -18.96 6.39
C VAL A 296 22.04 -17.86 6.05
N GLY A 297 21.12 -18.13 5.11
CA GLY A 297 20.09 -17.19 4.67
C GLY A 297 19.16 -16.78 5.81
N ASP A 298 18.67 -17.74 6.59
CA ASP A 298 17.77 -17.51 7.73
C ASP A 298 18.43 -16.68 8.83
N ALA A 299 19.67 -17.03 9.18
CA ALA A 299 20.44 -16.31 10.18
C ALA A 299 20.73 -14.87 9.72
N LEU A 300 21.07 -14.68 8.44
CA LEU A 300 21.30 -13.36 7.85
C LEU A 300 20.02 -12.52 7.78
N ASN A 301 18.88 -13.12 7.40
CA ASN A 301 17.58 -12.45 7.39
C ASN A 301 17.23 -11.90 8.77
N ARG A 302 17.43 -12.73 9.81
CA ARG A 302 17.18 -12.34 11.20
C ARG A 302 18.11 -11.19 11.62
N ALA A 303 19.39 -11.23 11.27
CA ALA A 303 20.35 -10.15 11.56
C ALA A 303 19.92 -8.83 10.91
N LEU A 304 19.56 -8.88 9.62
CA LEU A 304 19.13 -7.72 8.84
C LEU A 304 17.79 -7.14 9.34
N LYS A 305 16.86 -8.00 9.78
CA LYS A 305 15.58 -7.59 10.38
C LYS A 305 15.76 -6.77 11.66
N TYR A 306 16.75 -7.12 12.50
CA TYR A 306 17.09 -6.32 13.67
C TYR A 306 17.89 -5.07 13.32
N ALA A 307 18.82 -5.17 12.35
CA ALA A 307 19.59 -4.02 11.88
C ALA A 307 18.69 -2.93 11.25
N LYS A 308 17.62 -3.31 10.54
CA LYS A 308 16.65 -2.37 9.93
C LYS A 308 15.96 -1.46 10.95
N LYS A 309 15.87 -1.88 12.21
CA LYS A 309 15.28 -1.08 13.30
C LYS A 309 16.25 -0.07 13.91
N ALA A 310 17.54 -0.15 13.56
CA ALA A 310 18.57 0.74 14.09
C ALA A 310 18.43 2.16 13.54
N GLU A 311 18.73 3.15 14.37
CA GLU A 311 18.81 4.53 13.92
C GLU A 311 19.99 4.68 12.92
N GLY A 312 19.76 5.41 11.83
CA GLY A 312 20.78 5.58 10.78
C GLY A 312 20.91 4.42 9.78
N PHE A 313 20.12 3.35 9.88
CA PHE A 313 20.14 2.24 8.91
C PHE A 313 19.95 2.70 7.46
N ALA A 314 19.06 3.65 7.20
CA ALA A 314 18.83 4.19 5.86
C ALA A 314 20.11 4.78 5.22
N SER A 315 21.01 5.34 6.02
CA SER A 315 22.27 5.93 5.54
C SER A 315 23.35 4.89 5.22
N THR A 316 23.20 3.64 5.68
CA THR A 316 24.15 2.55 5.43
C THR A 316 23.76 1.68 4.23
N ILE A 317 22.53 1.78 3.73
CA ILE A 317 22.00 1.02 2.59
C ILE A 317 22.95 1.02 1.38
N GLY A 318 23.45 2.20 0.98
CA GLY A 318 24.35 2.31 -0.17
C GLY A 318 25.68 1.56 0.00
N ARG A 319 26.13 1.36 1.25
CA ARG A 319 27.33 0.57 1.58
C ARG A 319 27.00 -0.91 1.70
N LEU A 320 25.79 -1.26 2.15
CA LEU A 320 25.33 -2.66 2.27
C LEU A 320 25.06 -3.30 0.92
N GLN A 321 24.53 -2.54 -0.03
CA GLN A 321 24.10 -2.99 -1.35
C GLN A 321 25.11 -3.90 -2.09
N PRO A 322 26.38 -3.51 -2.33
CA PRO A 322 27.30 -4.34 -3.10
C PRO A 322 27.59 -5.70 -2.44
N HIS A 323 27.57 -5.75 -1.11
CA HIS A 323 27.81 -6.98 -0.35
C HIS A 323 26.58 -7.87 -0.32
N LEU A 324 25.41 -7.29 -0.01
CA LEU A 324 24.17 -8.06 0.08
C LEU A 324 23.80 -8.69 -1.27
N THR A 325 24.01 -7.96 -2.38
CA THR A 325 23.80 -8.46 -3.75
C THR A 325 24.63 -9.70 -4.05
N LYS A 326 25.90 -9.72 -3.63
CA LYS A 326 26.79 -10.88 -3.83
C LYS A 326 26.39 -12.04 -2.92
N ILE A 327 26.04 -11.75 -1.67
CA ILE A 327 25.61 -12.77 -0.71
C ILE A 327 24.34 -13.45 -1.20
N THR A 328 23.33 -12.69 -1.65
CA THR A 328 22.09 -13.27 -2.20
C THR A 328 22.32 -14.06 -3.48
N ALA A 329 23.27 -13.64 -4.32
CA ALA A 329 23.68 -14.43 -5.48
C ALA A 329 24.27 -15.79 -5.07
N TRP A 330 25.06 -15.83 -3.99
CA TRP A 330 25.62 -17.07 -3.46
C TRP A 330 24.56 -17.97 -2.80
N LEU A 331 23.64 -17.37 -2.04
CA LEU A 331 22.54 -18.06 -1.35
C LEU A 331 21.59 -18.75 -2.33
N GLY A 332 21.21 -18.06 -3.42
CA GLY A 332 20.35 -18.58 -4.47
C GLY A 332 19.00 -17.88 -4.57
N ALA A 333 18.17 -18.34 -5.51
CA ALA A 333 16.94 -17.67 -5.91
C ALA A 333 15.93 -17.51 -4.76
N ASP A 334 15.86 -18.49 -3.86
CA ASP A 334 14.94 -18.50 -2.71
C ASP A 334 15.25 -17.38 -1.70
N TRP A 335 16.41 -16.73 -1.82
CA TRP A 335 16.88 -15.67 -0.92
C TRP A 335 16.93 -14.28 -1.57
N HIS A 336 16.38 -14.11 -2.77
CA HIS A 336 16.33 -12.79 -3.43
C HIS A 336 15.55 -11.75 -2.62
N ASP A 337 14.57 -12.18 -1.82
CA ASP A 337 13.78 -11.29 -0.95
C ASP A 337 14.61 -10.59 0.13
N LEU A 338 15.82 -11.07 0.44
CA LEU A 338 16.76 -10.36 1.33
C LEU A 338 17.12 -8.97 0.79
N LEU A 339 17.11 -8.79 -0.53
CA LEU A 339 17.41 -7.51 -1.17
C LEU A 339 16.33 -6.46 -0.94
N SER A 340 15.10 -6.89 -0.62
CA SER A 340 14.02 -5.97 -0.24
C SER A 340 14.35 -5.17 1.03
N VAL A 341 15.20 -5.72 1.92
CA VAL A 341 15.62 -5.04 3.15
C VAL A 341 16.36 -3.73 2.85
N ILE A 342 17.05 -3.67 1.71
CA ILE A 342 17.79 -2.49 1.23
C ILE A 342 17.12 -1.81 0.03
N GLY A 343 15.88 -2.19 -0.30
CA GLY A 343 15.10 -1.58 -1.38
C GLY A 343 15.51 -1.99 -2.80
N LEU A 344 16.14 -3.15 -2.96
CA LEU A 344 16.51 -3.71 -4.26
C LEU A 344 15.57 -4.85 -4.66
N THR A 345 15.38 -5.02 -5.97
CA THR A 345 14.65 -6.11 -6.61
C THR A 345 15.53 -6.65 -7.75
N VAL A 346 15.48 -7.95 -8.00
CA VAL A 346 16.28 -8.65 -9.02
C VAL A 346 15.39 -9.09 -10.17
#